data_AF-A0A523FYK8-F1
#
_entry.id   AF-A0A523FYK8-F1
#
_cell.length_a   1.000
_cell.length_b   1.000
_cell.length_c   1.000
_cell.angle_alpha   90.00
_cell.angle_beta   90.00
_cell.angle_gamma   90.00
#
_symmetry.space_group_name_H-M   'P 1'
#
loop_
_entity.id
_entity.type
_entity.pdbx_description
1 polymer ?
#
loop_
_entity_poly.entity_id
_entity_poly.type
_entity_poly.pdbx_seq_one_letter_code
_entity_poly.pdbx_strand_id
1 'polypeptide(L)'
;MKSIRLGVMRNWVVGAAVILSFGLAEFSQAFEIPTSPRARAAVTKVEPTLARDLRVVGLQLGAPLFIRVFKKSAELEVWVEDRTGRYSLFRTYDICDYSGRLGPKIKQGDMQSPEGFYYVTAEQLNPQSYFHLSFNLGYPNAFDQGLGRTGGNLMIHGDCVSTGCYAMTDDKIEEIYTLVESALRRGQRDFPVHVFPFRMTDRAMYRFRRSPWIDFWHNLKQGYDLFEQDRRPPFVAVTNDRYVFATPDDVQIRIADDVEARIAARMAANLNRSAKGKSKRADIKPIRDVEPVKASMGIQIPGE
;
A
#
# COMPACT_ATOMS: atom_id res chain seq x y z
N MET A 1 -69.92 -17.47 59.57
CA MET A 1 -70.55 -17.35 58.24
C MET A 1 -69.49 -16.99 57.21
N LYS A 2 -69.57 -17.66 56.06
CA LYS A 2 -68.72 -17.68 54.86
C LYS A 2 -68.08 -16.34 54.45
N SER A 3 -66.83 -16.36 54.00
CA SER A 3 -66.52 -15.96 52.61
C SER A 3 -65.19 -16.54 52.13
N ILE A 4 -65.25 -17.18 50.96
CA ILE A 4 -64.15 -17.71 50.15
C ILE A 4 -63.87 -16.66 49.07
N ARG A 5 -62.61 -16.34 48.77
CA ARG A 5 -62.23 -15.78 47.46
C ARG A 5 -60.99 -16.47 46.90
N LEU A 6 -61.17 -16.91 45.65
CA LEU A 6 -60.26 -17.61 44.76
C LEU A 6 -58.93 -16.86 44.55
N GLY A 7 -57.83 -17.61 44.57
CA GLY A 7 -56.55 -17.21 44.00
C GLY A 7 -56.49 -17.51 42.51
N VAL A 8 -56.09 -16.52 41.71
CA VAL A 8 -55.77 -16.67 40.28
C VAL A 8 -54.26 -16.83 40.16
N MET A 9 -53.81 -18.01 39.71
CA MET A 9 -52.42 -18.26 39.30
C MET A 9 -52.18 -17.59 37.94
N ARG A 10 -51.07 -16.86 37.79
CA ARG A 10 -50.57 -16.37 36.50
C ARG A 10 -49.17 -16.90 36.26
N ASN A 11 -49.07 -17.83 35.30
CA ASN A 11 -47.83 -18.42 34.81
C ASN A 11 -46.88 -17.35 34.26
N TRP A 12 -45.62 -17.42 34.65
CA TRP A 12 -44.52 -16.73 33.98
C TRP A 12 -43.87 -17.71 33.00
N VAL A 13 -44.00 -17.44 31.70
CA VAL A 13 -43.19 -18.10 30.67
C VAL A 13 -41.84 -17.37 30.62
N VAL A 14 -40.77 -18.04 31.04
CA VAL A 14 -39.40 -17.56 30.86
C VAL A 14 -38.94 -18.01 29.47
N GLY A 15 -38.86 -17.06 28.53
CA GLY A 15 -38.26 -17.29 27.21
C GLY A 15 -36.73 -17.31 27.32
N ALA A 16 -36.11 -18.43 26.97
CA ALA A 16 -34.66 -18.53 26.82
C ALA A 16 -34.23 -17.89 25.50
N ALA A 17 -33.47 -16.79 25.57
CA ALA A 17 -32.83 -16.19 24.41
C ALA A 17 -31.58 -17.02 24.05
N VAL A 18 -31.65 -17.76 22.95
CA VAL A 18 -30.48 -18.39 22.35
C VAL A 18 -29.71 -17.31 21.59
N ILE A 19 -28.59 -16.86 22.18
CA ILE A 19 -27.64 -15.98 21.50
C ILE A 19 -26.78 -16.88 20.61
N LEU A 20 -27.11 -16.98 19.32
CA LEU A 20 -26.23 -17.56 18.32
C LEU A 20 -25.06 -16.60 18.10
N SER A 21 -23.92 -16.90 18.74
CA SER A 21 -22.65 -16.25 18.45
C SER A 21 -22.20 -16.61 17.03
N PHE A 22 -22.62 -15.83 16.03
CA PHE A 22 -21.98 -15.86 14.72
C PHE A 22 -20.56 -15.34 14.88
N GLY A 23 -19.59 -16.25 15.00
CA GLY A 23 -18.19 -15.90 14.82
C GLY A 23 -18.02 -15.26 13.46
N LEU A 24 -17.54 -14.01 13.42
CA LEU A 24 -17.05 -13.41 12.19
C LEU A 24 -15.78 -14.17 11.81
N ALA A 25 -15.94 -15.24 11.03
CA ALA A 25 -14.84 -15.78 10.26
C ALA A 25 -14.46 -14.70 9.25
N GLU A 26 -13.40 -13.95 9.55
CA GLU A 26 -12.72 -13.13 8.57
C GLU A 26 -12.17 -14.09 7.51
N PHE A 27 -12.95 -14.30 6.44
CA PHE A 27 -12.46 -14.91 5.21
C PHE A 27 -11.42 -13.96 4.64
N SER A 28 -10.16 -14.09 5.09
CA SER A 28 -9.02 -13.64 4.31
C SER A 28 -9.01 -14.48 3.04
N GLN A 29 -9.60 -13.95 1.98
CA GLN A 29 -9.35 -14.47 0.64
C GLN A 29 -7.84 -14.32 0.41
N ALA A 30 -7.10 -15.41 0.53
CA ALA A 30 -5.72 -15.45 0.07
C ALA A 30 -5.78 -15.14 -1.42
N PHE A 31 -5.36 -13.93 -1.79
CA PHE A 31 -5.33 -13.52 -3.19
C PHE A 31 -4.44 -14.50 -3.96
N GLU A 32 -5.04 -15.31 -4.84
CA GLU A 32 -4.30 -16.31 -5.60
C GLU A 32 -3.50 -15.62 -6.72
N ILE A 33 -2.18 -15.80 -6.70
CA ILE A 33 -1.30 -15.30 -7.75
C ILE A 33 -1.54 -16.13 -9.03
N PRO A 34 -1.95 -15.49 -10.17
CA PRO A 34 -2.22 -16.19 -11.41
C PRO A 34 -1.04 -17.06 -11.85
N THR A 35 -1.32 -18.29 -12.26
CA THR A 35 -0.29 -19.25 -12.71
C THR A 35 -0.77 -20.09 -13.90
N SER A 36 0.18 -20.72 -14.59
CA SER A 36 -0.07 -21.65 -15.71
C SER A 36 0.99 -22.76 -15.70
N PRO A 37 0.82 -23.87 -16.44
CA PRO A 37 1.88 -24.86 -16.62
C PRO A 37 3.20 -24.24 -17.11
N ARG A 38 3.11 -23.24 -18.00
CA ARG A 38 4.26 -22.49 -18.51
C ARG A 38 4.96 -21.68 -17.42
N ALA A 39 4.19 -20.91 -16.63
CA ALA A 39 4.77 -20.14 -15.52
C ALA A 39 5.47 -21.05 -14.49
N ARG A 40 4.85 -22.19 -14.14
CA ARG A 40 5.48 -23.17 -13.23
C ARG A 40 6.75 -23.80 -13.81
N ALA A 41 6.77 -24.08 -15.10
CA ALA A 41 7.96 -24.57 -15.78
C ALA A 41 9.09 -23.52 -15.78
N ALA A 42 8.75 -22.25 -16.04
CA ALA A 42 9.69 -21.14 -15.95
C ALA A 42 10.29 -21.03 -14.53
N VAL A 43 9.45 -20.97 -13.50
CA VAL A 43 9.88 -20.96 -12.10
C VAL A 43 10.82 -22.13 -11.81
N THR A 44 10.43 -23.35 -12.17
CA THR A 44 11.25 -24.56 -11.96
C THR A 44 12.62 -24.46 -12.64
N LYS A 45 12.67 -23.87 -13.85
CA LYS A 45 13.90 -23.67 -14.64
C LYS A 45 14.82 -22.62 -14.03
N VAL A 46 14.31 -21.46 -13.64
CA VAL A 46 15.16 -20.28 -13.32
C VAL A 46 15.33 -20.02 -11.82
N GLU A 47 14.40 -20.48 -10.96
CA GLU A 47 14.44 -20.21 -9.52
C GLU A 47 15.77 -20.62 -8.83
N PRO A 48 16.35 -21.81 -9.07
CA PRO A 48 17.59 -22.20 -8.39
C PRO A 48 18.75 -21.24 -8.68
N THR A 49 18.86 -20.79 -9.93
CA THR A 49 19.90 -19.85 -10.37
C THR A 49 19.65 -18.46 -9.79
N LEU A 50 18.42 -17.95 -9.87
CA LEU A 50 18.06 -16.65 -9.31
C LEU A 50 18.28 -16.59 -7.80
N ALA A 51 17.85 -17.62 -7.06
CA ALA A 51 18.03 -17.69 -5.62
C ALA A 51 19.51 -17.70 -5.23
N ARG A 52 20.36 -18.43 -5.98
CA ARG A 52 21.80 -18.41 -5.79
C ARG A 52 22.38 -17.02 -6.07
N ASP A 53 22.06 -16.43 -7.22
CA ASP A 53 22.66 -15.17 -7.67
C ASP A 53 22.26 -14.00 -6.75
N LEU A 54 21.00 -13.94 -6.32
CA LEU A 54 20.53 -12.98 -5.31
C LEU A 54 21.31 -13.13 -4.01
N ARG A 55 21.50 -14.36 -3.52
CA ARG A 55 22.23 -14.61 -2.28
C ARG A 55 23.70 -14.16 -2.34
N VAL A 56 24.35 -14.27 -3.51
CA VAL A 56 25.74 -13.79 -3.70
C VAL A 56 25.85 -12.29 -3.42
N VAL A 57 24.84 -11.51 -3.79
CA VAL A 57 24.80 -10.06 -3.58
C VAL A 57 24.03 -9.64 -2.32
N GLY A 58 23.76 -10.59 -1.41
CA GLY A 58 23.08 -10.31 -0.13
C GLY A 58 21.57 -10.06 -0.24
N LEU A 59 20.95 -10.41 -1.36
CA LEU A 59 19.52 -10.27 -1.62
C LEU A 59 18.79 -11.61 -1.47
N GLN A 60 17.46 -11.56 -1.38
CA GLN A 60 16.63 -12.74 -1.16
C GLN A 60 15.52 -12.83 -2.21
N LEU A 61 15.35 -14.03 -2.78
CA LEU A 61 14.23 -14.30 -3.68
C LEU A 61 12.90 -14.15 -2.93
N GLY A 62 12.01 -13.34 -3.51
CA GLY A 62 10.70 -13.03 -2.94
C GLY A 62 10.71 -11.89 -1.91
N ALA A 63 11.85 -11.22 -1.69
CA ALA A 63 11.83 -9.90 -1.07
C ALA A 63 11.14 -8.88 -2.01
N PRO A 64 10.59 -7.77 -1.49
CA PRO A 64 9.96 -6.74 -2.31
C PRO A 64 10.88 -6.25 -3.42
N LEU A 65 10.32 -6.05 -4.61
CA LEU A 65 11.06 -5.60 -5.78
C LEU A 65 10.47 -4.35 -6.41
N PHE A 66 11.27 -3.75 -7.27
CA PHE A 66 11.02 -2.51 -7.98
C PHE A 66 11.68 -2.61 -9.37
N ILE A 67 11.00 -2.14 -10.41
CA ILE A 67 11.52 -2.20 -11.79
C ILE A 67 11.72 -0.80 -12.36
N ARG A 68 12.83 -0.61 -13.09
CA ARG A 68 13.05 0.58 -13.93
C ARG A 68 13.25 0.20 -15.39
N VAL A 69 12.70 1.00 -16.28
CA VAL A 69 12.88 0.86 -17.73
C VAL A 69 13.49 2.15 -18.28
N PHE A 70 14.51 2.02 -19.11
CA PHE A 70 15.18 3.13 -19.79
C PHE A 70 15.10 2.94 -21.30
N LYS A 71 14.19 3.68 -21.94
CA LYS A 71 13.92 3.54 -23.38
C LYS A 71 15.15 3.78 -24.24
N LYS A 72 15.91 4.84 -23.96
CA LYS A 72 17.08 5.20 -24.78
C LYS A 72 18.17 4.12 -24.80
N SER A 73 18.45 3.47 -23.67
CA SER A 73 19.44 2.41 -23.58
C SER A 73 18.87 1.02 -23.87
N ALA A 74 17.54 0.90 -24.02
CA ALA A 74 16.83 -0.37 -24.12
C ALA A 74 17.18 -1.29 -22.94
N GLU A 75 17.12 -0.77 -21.72
CA GLU A 75 17.46 -1.51 -20.50
C GLU A 75 16.27 -1.58 -19.54
N LEU A 76 16.09 -2.74 -18.92
CA LEU A 76 15.19 -2.97 -17.78
C LEU A 76 16.03 -3.39 -16.57
N GLU A 77 15.91 -2.67 -15.46
CA GLU A 77 16.57 -3.00 -14.20
C GLU A 77 15.57 -3.59 -13.21
N VAL A 78 15.98 -4.68 -12.54
CA VAL A 78 15.29 -5.22 -11.37
C VAL A 78 16.08 -4.88 -10.12
N TRP A 79 15.42 -4.19 -9.21
CA TRP A 79 15.91 -3.81 -7.90
C TRP A 79 15.17 -4.60 -6.83
N VAL A 80 15.88 -5.06 -5.80
CA VAL A 80 15.30 -5.86 -4.72
C VAL A 80 15.65 -5.22 -3.39
N GLU A 81 14.69 -5.16 -2.49
CA GLU A 81 14.85 -4.67 -1.13
C GLU A 81 15.79 -5.59 -0.33
N ASP A 82 16.80 -5.00 0.27
CA ASP A 82 17.71 -5.66 1.20
C ASP A 82 17.16 -5.63 2.65
N ARG A 83 17.90 -6.21 3.57
CA ARG A 83 17.50 -6.29 4.99
C ARG A 83 17.43 -4.93 5.70
N THR A 84 17.98 -3.88 5.10
CA THR A 84 17.95 -2.51 5.64
C THR A 84 16.72 -1.72 5.16
N GLY A 85 15.91 -2.31 4.28
CA GLY A 85 14.78 -1.64 3.65
C GLY A 85 15.18 -0.75 2.47
N ARG A 86 16.40 -0.91 1.94
CA ARG A 86 16.87 -0.18 0.75
C ARG A 86 16.94 -1.14 -0.43
N TYR A 87 16.69 -0.60 -1.61
CA TYR A 87 16.69 -1.35 -2.86
C TYR A 87 18.09 -1.35 -3.47
N SER A 88 18.61 -2.55 -3.72
CA SER A 88 19.88 -2.75 -4.43
C SER A 88 19.61 -3.33 -5.82
N LEU A 89 20.42 -2.93 -6.79
CA LEU A 89 20.32 -3.44 -8.16
C LEU A 89 20.69 -4.93 -8.15
N PHE A 90 19.76 -5.79 -8.56
CA PHE A 90 20.05 -7.20 -8.76
C PHE A 90 20.58 -7.45 -10.16
N ARG A 91 19.84 -7.01 -11.19
CA ARG A 91 20.18 -7.30 -12.58
C ARG A 91 19.64 -6.24 -13.54
N THR A 92 20.37 -6.05 -14.63
CA THR A 92 19.94 -5.29 -15.81
C THR A 92 19.76 -6.25 -16.98
N TYR A 93 18.65 -6.10 -17.69
CA TYR A 93 18.25 -6.89 -18.84
C TYR A 93 18.14 -5.98 -20.06
N ASP A 94 18.74 -6.37 -21.20
CA ASP A 94 18.45 -5.65 -22.44
C ASP A 94 17.04 -5.97 -22.91
N ILE A 95 16.31 -4.94 -23.29
CA ILE A 95 15.00 -4.99 -23.93
C ILE A 95 15.22 -5.35 -25.40
N CYS A 96 14.52 -6.37 -25.88
CA CYS A 96 14.67 -6.86 -27.25
C CYS A 96 14.08 -5.87 -28.25
N ASP A 97 12.88 -5.38 -27.95
CA ASP A 97 12.19 -4.39 -28.78
C ASP A 97 11.22 -3.52 -27.95
N TYR A 98 11.03 -2.28 -28.36
CA TYR A 98 9.97 -1.40 -27.86
C TYR A 98 9.58 -0.41 -28.95
N SER A 99 8.32 0.02 -28.94
CA SER A 99 7.80 0.85 -30.03
C SER A 99 7.89 2.36 -29.74
N GLY A 100 8.05 3.12 -30.82
CA GLY A 100 8.00 4.58 -30.82
C GLY A 100 9.35 5.24 -30.57
N ARG A 101 9.32 6.47 -30.06
CA ARG A 101 10.51 7.29 -29.78
C ARG A 101 10.56 7.66 -28.30
N LEU A 102 11.53 8.51 -27.92
CA LEU A 102 11.52 9.15 -26.61
C LEU A 102 10.34 10.13 -26.53
N GLY A 103 9.55 10.00 -25.48
CA GLY A 103 8.28 10.66 -25.26
C GLY A 103 7.21 9.69 -24.72
N PRO A 104 6.21 10.19 -24.00
CA PRO A 104 5.11 9.38 -23.49
C PRO A 104 4.19 8.91 -24.61
N LYS A 105 3.45 7.84 -24.32
CA LYS A 105 2.26 7.46 -25.10
C LYS A 105 1.15 8.48 -24.86
N ILE A 106 0.39 8.86 -25.90
CA ILE A 106 -0.69 9.84 -25.79
C ILE A 106 -2.04 9.27 -26.24
N LYS A 107 -2.07 8.41 -27.25
CA LYS A 107 -3.33 7.91 -27.83
C LYS A 107 -3.28 6.44 -28.21
N GLN A 108 -4.43 5.81 -28.28
CA GLN A 108 -4.54 4.47 -28.85
C GLN A 108 -4.04 4.45 -30.30
N GLY A 109 -3.27 3.42 -30.65
CA GLY A 109 -2.72 3.24 -32.00
C GLY A 109 -1.54 4.14 -32.39
N ASP A 110 -0.98 4.94 -31.48
CA ASP A 110 0.24 5.74 -31.75
C ASP A 110 1.55 4.92 -31.80
N MET A 111 1.48 3.61 -31.57
CA MET A 111 2.63 2.69 -31.51
C MET A 111 3.75 3.20 -30.58
N GLN A 112 3.39 3.86 -29.47
CA GLN A 112 4.33 4.46 -28.54
C GLN A 112 4.30 3.71 -27.20
N SER A 113 5.48 3.26 -26.74
CA SER A 113 5.64 2.76 -25.37
C SER A 113 5.58 3.92 -24.36
N PRO A 114 4.98 3.70 -23.18
CA PRO A 114 4.67 4.76 -22.23
C PRO A 114 5.94 5.25 -21.51
N GLU A 115 5.83 6.40 -20.84
CA GLU A 115 6.82 6.93 -19.90
C GLU A 115 6.05 7.43 -18.69
N GLY A 116 6.53 7.15 -17.48
CA GLY A 116 5.81 7.47 -16.25
C GLY A 116 6.05 6.49 -15.11
N PHE A 117 5.18 6.58 -14.11
CA PHE A 117 5.21 5.74 -12.91
C PHE A 117 3.98 4.84 -12.88
N TYR A 118 4.19 3.54 -12.71
CA TYR A 118 3.15 2.52 -12.74
C TYR A 118 3.26 1.62 -11.53
N TYR A 119 2.15 0.98 -11.17
CA TYR A 119 2.11 -0.06 -10.14
C TYR A 119 1.46 -1.29 -10.74
N VAL A 120 2.09 -2.44 -10.52
CA VAL A 120 1.62 -3.71 -11.06
C VAL A 120 1.22 -4.61 -9.90
N THR A 121 -0.05 -5.00 -9.89
CA THR A 121 -0.60 -5.97 -8.95
C THR A 121 -0.53 -7.38 -9.53
N ALA A 122 -0.83 -8.37 -8.68
CA ALA A 122 -0.90 -9.76 -9.11
C ALA A 122 -2.00 -10.03 -10.16
N GLU A 123 -3.09 -9.26 -10.19
CA GLU A 123 -4.14 -9.36 -11.23
C GLU A 123 -3.64 -9.00 -12.63
N GLN A 124 -2.56 -8.21 -12.70
CA GLN A 124 -1.96 -7.78 -13.96
C GLN A 124 -0.96 -8.80 -14.52
N LEU A 125 -0.69 -9.90 -13.81
CA LEU A 125 0.11 -11.00 -14.32
C LEU A 125 -0.68 -11.82 -15.34
N ASN A 126 -0.01 -12.17 -16.44
CA ASN A 126 -0.57 -12.99 -17.51
C ASN A 126 0.34 -14.21 -17.80
N PRO A 127 0.17 -15.31 -17.05
CA PRO A 127 0.94 -16.53 -17.25
C PRO A 127 0.54 -17.31 -18.52
N GLN A 128 -0.53 -16.89 -19.21
CA GLN A 128 -1.05 -17.50 -20.44
C GLN A 128 -0.85 -16.57 -21.66
N SER A 129 0.05 -15.61 -21.56
CA SER A 129 0.37 -14.68 -22.65
C SER A 129 0.64 -15.42 -23.96
N TYR A 130 0.18 -14.83 -25.07
CA TYR A 130 0.55 -15.26 -26.42
C TYR A 130 2.04 -15.05 -26.70
N PHE A 131 2.68 -14.12 -25.98
CA PHE A 131 4.11 -13.80 -26.06
C PHE A 131 4.88 -14.43 -24.89
N HIS A 132 4.70 -15.75 -24.71
CA HIS A 132 5.29 -16.56 -23.63
C HIS A 132 4.76 -16.24 -22.21
N LEU A 133 5.27 -15.20 -21.56
CA LEU A 133 4.82 -14.70 -20.25
C LEU A 133 4.69 -13.18 -20.34
N SER A 134 3.78 -12.58 -19.59
CA SER A 134 3.70 -11.11 -19.53
C SER A 134 3.07 -10.58 -18.25
N PHE A 135 3.23 -9.29 -18.03
CA PHE A 135 2.40 -8.54 -17.11
C PHE A 135 2.10 -7.15 -17.66
N ASN A 136 0.90 -6.65 -17.35
CA ASN A 136 0.41 -5.36 -17.82
C ASN A 136 0.88 -4.23 -16.89
N LEU A 137 1.43 -3.15 -17.45
CA LEU A 137 1.88 -1.98 -16.69
C LEU A 137 0.72 -1.20 -16.03
N GLY A 138 -0.52 -1.39 -16.47
CA GLY A 138 -1.66 -0.61 -15.96
C GLY A 138 -1.75 0.80 -16.56
N TYR A 139 -1.19 0.99 -17.76
CA TYR A 139 -1.46 2.20 -18.55
C TYR A 139 -2.91 2.16 -19.09
N PRO A 140 -3.63 3.30 -19.09
CA PRO A 140 -3.23 4.60 -18.56
C PRO A 140 -3.36 4.67 -17.03
N ASN A 141 -2.35 5.20 -16.35
CA ASN A 141 -2.44 5.48 -14.90
C ASN A 141 -3.28 6.76 -14.64
N ALA A 142 -3.42 7.17 -13.38
CA ALA A 142 -4.17 8.38 -13.03
C ALA A 142 -3.66 9.67 -13.70
N PHE A 143 -2.33 9.79 -13.93
CA PHE A 143 -1.73 10.92 -14.62
C PHE A 143 -2.10 10.92 -16.10
N ASP A 144 -1.99 9.74 -16.73
CA ASP A 144 -2.34 9.55 -18.13
C ASP A 144 -3.84 9.84 -18.36
N GLN A 145 -4.70 9.36 -17.46
CA GLN A 145 -6.14 9.61 -17.49
C GLN A 145 -6.50 11.08 -17.29
N GLY A 146 -5.86 11.78 -16.34
CA GLY A 146 -6.07 13.21 -16.10
C GLY A 146 -5.77 14.07 -17.33
N LEU A 147 -4.75 13.68 -18.09
CA LEU A 147 -4.39 14.29 -19.37
C LEU A 147 -5.21 13.81 -20.57
N GLY A 148 -6.25 13.00 -20.36
CA GLY A 148 -7.11 12.46 -21.42
C GLY A 148 -6.40 11.52 -22.38
N ARG A 149 -5.28 10.90 -21.96
CA ARG A 149 -4.53 9.95 -22.80
C ARG A 149 -5.27 8.64 -22.91
N THR A 150 -5.18 8.00 -24.08
CA THR A 150 -5.94 6.78 -24.39
C THR A 150 -5.03 5.62 -24.78
N GLY A 151 -5.62 4.42 -24.84
CA GLY A 151 -4.95 3.16 -25.11
C GLY A 151 -4.95 2.24 -23.89
N GLY A 152 -4.17 1.16 -23.95
CA GLY A 152 -4.09 0.17 -22.89
C GLY A 152 -3.18 -0.99 -23.30
N ASN A 153 -3.15 -2.03 -22.48
CA ASN A 153 -2.43 -3.29 -22.75
C ASN A 153 -0.94 -3.11 -23.07
N LEU A 154 -0.28 -2.19 -22.36
CA LEU A 154 1.17 -2.02 -22.47
C LEU A 154 1.84 -2.98 -21.48
N MET A 155 2.48 -3.99 -22.03
CA MET A 155 3.02 -5.11 -21.27
C MET A 155 4.54 -5.10 -21.24
N ILE A 156 5.10 -5.75 -20.23
CA ILE A 156 6.45 -6.34 -20.32
C ILE A 156 6.22 -7.82 -20.59
N HIS A 157 6.79 -8.36 -21.67
CA HIS A 157 6.49 -9.72 -22.13
C HIS A 157 7.69 -10.43 -22.76
N GLY A 158 7.57 -11.75 -22.99
CA GLY A 158 8.53 -12.56 -23.75
C GLY A 158 8.43 -12.32 -25.26
N ASP A 159 9.07 -13.15 -26.08
CA ASP A 159 9.21 -12.92 -27.52
C ASP A 159 9.90 -11.57 -27.90
N CYS A 160 10.40 -11.43 -29.12
CA CYS A 160 11.13 -10.24 -29.57
C CYS A 160 10.31 -9.40 -30.55
N VAL A 161 9.02 -9.14 -30.26
CA VAL A 161 8.12 -8.39 -31.14
C VAL A 161 7.31 -7.37 -30.34
N SER A 162 7.31 -6.08 -30.72
CA SER A 162 6.53 -5.06 -30.02
C SER A 162 5.69 -4.15 -30.95
N THR A 163 4.45 -3.88 -30.52
CA THR A 163 3.55 -2.83 -31.08
C THR A 163 3.14 -1.80 -30.00
N GLY A 164 4.01 -1.55 -29.03
CA GLY A 164 3.81 -0.59 -27.93
C GLY A 164 4.34 -1.07 -26.58
N CYS A 165 4.60 -2.37 -26.45
CA CYS A 165 5.10 -3.03 -25.25
C CYS A 165 6.62 -2.90 -25.08
N TYR A 166 7.13 -3.42 -23.97
CA TYR A 166 8.55 -3.72 -23.79
C TYR A 166 8.75 -5.23 -23.95
N ALA A 167 9.21 -5.63 -25.13
CA ALA A 167 9.44 -7.02 -25.47
C ALA A 167 10.82 -7.47 -24.97
N MET A 168 10.84 -8.58 -24.25
CA MET A 168 12.01 -9.25 -23.70
C MET A 168 12.14 -10.60 -24.38
N THR A 169 13.33 -11.22 -24.42
CA THR A 169 13.38 -12.62 -24.84
C THR A 169 12.68 -13.54 -23.83
N ASP A 170 12.28 -14.73 -24.27
CA ASP A 170 11.64 -15.73 -23.41
C ASP A 170 12.45 -16.02 -22.14
N ASP A 171 13.76 -16.26 -22.29
CA ASP A 171 14.64 -16.49 -21.14
C ASP A 171 14.68 -15.30 -20.16
N LYS A 172 14.63 -14.07 -20.66
CA LYS A 172 14.66 -12.86 -19.81
C LYS A 172 13.32 -12.67 -19.10
N ILE A 173 12.19 -12.86 -19.78
CA ILE A 173 10.89 -12.72 -19.13
C ILE A 173 10.62 -13.83 -18.12
N GLU A 174 11.15 -15.04 -18.33
CA GLU A 174 11.03 -16.12 -17.34
C GLU A 174 11.67 -15.72 -16.01
N GLU A 175 12.84 -15.11 -16.05
CA GLU A 175 13.49 -14.61 -14.84
C GLU A 175 12.71 -13.46 -14.20
N ILE A 176 12.36 -12.43 -14.98
CA ILE A 176 11.64 -11.25 -14.48
C ILE A 176 10.29 -11.65 -13.89
N TYR A 177 9.53 -12.49 -14.60
CA TYR A 177 8.23 -12.98 -14.15
C TYR A 177 8.37 -13.82 -12.87
N THR A 178 9.39 -14.68 -12.77
CA THR A 178 9.64 -15.48 -11.55
C THR A 178 9.98 -14.60 -10.35
N LEU A 179 10.79 -13.55 -10.53
CA LEU A 179 11.11 -12.59 -9.47
C LEU A 179 9.84 -11.88 -8.98
N VAL A 180 9.04 -11.37 -9.92
CA VAL A 180 7.75 -10.70 -9.68
C VAL A 180 6.77 -11.62 -8.96
N GLU A 181 6.53 -12.80 -9.51
CA GLU A 181 5.63 -13.79 -8.93
C GLU A 181 6.07 -14.15 -7.50
N SER A 182 7.37 -14.34 -7.27
CA SER A 182 7.90 -14.67 -5.94
C SER A 182 7.66 -13.56 -4.91
N ALA A 183 7.90 -12.30 -5.28
CA ALA A 183 7.68 -11.17 -4.39
C ALA A 183 6.20 -10.99 -4.03
N LEU A 184 5.31 -11.13 -5.03
CA LEU A 184 3.87 -11.07 -4.82
C LEU A 184 3.37 -12.24 -3.93
N ARG A 185 3.84 -13.46 -4.19
CA ARG A 185 3.54 -14.65 -3.35
C ARG A 185 4.02 -14.48 -1.90
N ARG A 186 5.06 -13.69 -1.66
CA ARG A 186 5.62 -13.39 -0.34
C ARG A 186 4.97 -12.19 0.35
N GLY A 187 3.95 -11.60 -0.25
CA GLY A 187 3.12 -10.57 0.39
C GLY A 187 3.36 -9.15 -0.10
N GLN A 188 4.23 -8.93 -1.09
CA GLN A 188 4.23 -7.65 -1.80
C GLN A 188 2.89 -7.49 -2.53
N ARG A 189 2.11 -6.45 -2.22
CA ARG A 189 0.76 -6.27 -2.79
C ARG A 189 0.80 -5.82 -4.25
N ASP A 190 1.74 -4.93 -4.53
CA ASP A 190 2.03 -4.35 -5.83
C ASP A 190 3.51 -3.98 -5.88
N PHE A 191 4.07 -3.90 -7.09
CA PHE A 191 5.43 -3.43 -7.29
C PHE A 191 5.46 -2.22 -8.22
N PRO A 192 6.28 -1.20 -7.92
CA PRO A 192 6.41 -0.05 -8.80
C PRO A 192 7.21 -0.42 -10.06
N VAL A 193 6.80 0.17 -11.18
CA VAL A 193 7.54 0.13 -12.45
C VAL A 193 7.70 1.57 -12.93
N HIS A 194 8.94 2.06 -12.95
CA HIS A 194 9.26 3.39 -13.45
C HIS A 194 9.79 3.30 -14.87
N VAL A 195 9.25 4.12 -15.77
CA VAL A 195 9.59 4.08 -17.18
C VAL A 195 10.09 5.44 -17.62
N PHE A 196 11.38 5.53 -17.94
CA PHE A 196 12.07 6.77 -18.23
C PHE A 196 12.53 6.84 -19.69
N PRO A 197 12.60 8.05 -20.28
CA PRO A 197 13.14 8.23 -21.63
C PRO A 197 14.62 7.82 -21.70
N PHE A 198 15.39 8.09 -20.64
CA PHE A 198 16.82 7.82 -20.52
C PHE A 198 17.22 7.88 -19.04
N ARG A 199 18.45 7.49 -18.71
CA ARG A 199 19.03 7.72 -17.37
C ARG A 199 19.09 9.24 -17.11
N MET A 200 18.25 9.74 -16.20
CA MET A 200 17.90 11.17 -16.09
C MET A 200 18.98 12.04 -15.42
N THR A 201 20.25 11.80 -15.73
CA THR A 201 21.38 12.64 -15.32
C THR A 201 21.22 14.08 -15.84
N ASP A 202 21.78 15.06 -15.14
CA ASP A 202 21.71 16.48 -15.55
C ASP A 202 22.28 16.70 -16.96
N ARG A 203 23.36 15.97 -17.30
CA ARG A 203 23.95 15.99 -18.64
C ARG A 203 22.96 15.49 -19.71
N ALA A 204 22.22 14.42 -19.42
CA ALA A 204 21.22 13.90 -20.34
C ALA A 204 20.03 14.87 -20.48
N MET A 205 19.55 15.43 -19.37
CA MET A 205 18.50 16.46 -19.38
C MET A 205 18.90 17.67 -20.21
N TYR A 206 20.13 18.17 -20.04
CA TYR A 206 20.67 19.25 -20.87
C TYR A 206 20.75 18.87 -22.35
N ARG A 207 21.22 17.65 -22.67
CA ARG A 207 21.29 17.15 -24.05
C ARG A 207 19.92 17.22 -24.74
N PHE A 208 18.86 16.88 -24.02
CA PHE A 208 17.50 16.81 -24.57
C PHE A 208 16.60 18.00 -24.23
N ARG A 209 17.16 19.11 -23.71
CA ARG A 209 16.45 20.34 -23.29
C ARG A 209 15.51 20.99 -24.31
N ARG A 210 15.61 20.63 -25.59
CA ARG A 210 14.76 21.15 -26.69
C ARG A 210 13.61 20.21 -27.05
N SER A 211 13.44 19.11 -26.32
CA SER A 211 12.33 18.17 -26.52
C SER A 211 10.99 18.85 -26.20
N PRO A 212 9.91 18.56 -26.96
CA PRO A 212 8.57 19.00 -26.58
C PRO A 212 8.10 18.40 -25.24
N TRP A 213 8.76 17.33 -24.77
CA TRP A 213 8.44 16.63 -23.53
C TRP A 213 9.29 17.10 -22.33
N ILE A 214 10.06 18.17 -22.48
CA ILE A 214 11.05 18.57 -21.46
C ILE A 214 10.41 18.88 -20.10
N ASP A 215 9.25 19.54 -20.07
CA ASP A 215 8.55 19.86 -18.82
C ASP A 215 8.04 18.60 -18.11
N PHE A 216 7.55 17.64 -18.88
CA PHE A 216 7.16 16.32 -18.38
C PHE A 216 8.38 15.56 -17.84
N TRP A 217 9.51 15.59 -18.55
CA TRP A 217 10.74 14.95 -18.11
C TRP A 217 11.36 15.61 -16.88
N HIS A 218 11.21 16.92 -16.70
CA HIS A 218 11.57 17.57 -15.44
C HIS A 218 10.75 17.03 -14.26
N ASN A 219 9.46 16.72 -14.47
CA ASN A 219 8.63 16.10 -13.44
C ASN A 219 9.02 14.64 -13.18
N LEU A 220 9.31 13.85 -14.23
CA LEU A 220 9.84 12.48 -14.05
C LEU A 220 11.17 12.47 -13.29
N LYS A 221 12.05 13.45 -13.56
CA LYS A 221 13.36 13.56 -12.91
C LYS A 221 13.24 13.68 -11.39
N GLN A 222 12.20 14.34 -10.88
CA GLN A 222 12.00 14.48 -9.43
C GLN A 222 11.86 13.10 -8.76
N GLY A 223 10.99 12.23 -9.27
CA GLY A 223 10.85 10.86 -8.77
C GLY A 223 12.09 9.99 -9.03
N TYR A 224 12.78 10.22 -10.14
CA TYR A 224 14.05 9.56 -10.44
C TYR A 224 15.12 9.90 -9.39
N ASP A 225 15.31 11.19 -9.09
CA ASP A 225 16.33 11.69 -8.16
C ASP A 225 16.05 11.23 -6.72
N LEU A 226 14.79 11.23 -6.29
CA LEU A 226 14.40 10.70 -4.96
C LEU A 226 14.83 9.24 -4.78
N PHE A 227 14.61 8.40 -5.80
CA PHE A 227 15.09 7.02 -5.74
C PHE A 227 16.62 6.93 -5.74
N GLU A 228 17.32 7.74 -6.55
CA GLU A 228 18.80 7.72 -6.58
C GLU A 228 19.42 8.13 -5.25
N GLN A 229 18.78 9.04 -4.51
CA GLN A 229 19.19 9.50 -3.19
C GLN A 229 18.89 8.44 -2.11
N ASP A 230 17.63 8.02 -2.00
CA ASP A 230 17.17 7.26 -0.84
C ASP A 230 17.31 5.74 -1.03
N ARG A 231 17.42 5.29 -2.30
CA ARG A 231 17.31 3.89 -2.72
C ARG A 231 16.03 3.23 -2.22
N ARG A 232 14.95 4.01 -2.11
CA ARG A 232 13.60 3.54 -1.82
C ARG A 232 12.68 4.20 -2.85
N PRO A 233 11.84 3.45 -3.56
CA PRO A 233 10.96 4.04 -4.56
C PRO A 233 10.01 5.03 -3.87
N PRO A 234 9.90 6.28 -4.35
CA PRO A 234 8.96 7.23 -3.78
C PRO A 234 7.52 6.76 -3.99
N PHE A 235 6.63 7.16 -3.09
CA PHE A 235 5.20 7.12 -3.34
C PHE A 235 4.86 8.16 -4.40
N VAL A 236 4.07 7.74 -5.39
CA VAL A 236 3.67 8.60 -6.51
C VAL A 236 2.17 8.85 -6.44
N ALA A 237 1.78 10.11 -6.46
CA ALA A 237 0.40 10.54 -6.64
C ALA A 237 0.32 11.59 -7.76
N VAL A 238 -0.90 12.01 -8.07
CA VAL A 238 -1.16 12.98 -9.15
C VAL A 238 -1.99 14.12 -8.60
N THR A 239 -1.57 15.36 -8.87
CA THR A 239 -2.33 16.57 -8.58
C THR A 239 -2.13 17.59 -9.68
N ASN A 240 -3.19 18.26 -10.11
CA ASN A 240 -3.15 19.26 -11.18
C ASN A 240 -2.36 18.80 -12.41
N ASP A 241 -2.65 17.59 -12.90
CA ASP A 241 -1.99 16.96 -14.05
C ASP A 241 -0.46 16.85 -13.96
N ARG A 242 0.06 16.73 -12.74
CA ARG A 242 1.49 16.51 -12.46
C ARG A 242 1.68 15.39 -11.44
N TYR A 243 2.78 14.66 -11.59
CA TYR A 243 3.22 13.75 -10.55
C TYR A 243 3.69 14.55 -9.33
N VAL A 244 3.29 14.09 -8.16
CA VAL A 244 3.83 14.52 -6.87
C VAL A 244 4.36 13.30 -6.14
N PHE A 245 5.40 13.52 -5.35
CA PHE A 245 6.17 12.47 -4.74
C PHE A 245 6.21 12.66 -3.23
N ALA A 246 6.20 11.55 -2.51
CA ALA A 246 6.51 11.49 -1.09
C ALA A 246 7.50 10.36 -0.85
N THR A 247 8.52 10.61 -0.04
CA THR A 247 9.43 9.55 0.42
C THR A 247 8.71 8.66 1.44
N PRO A 248 9.19 7.41 1.66
CA PRO A 248 8.69 6.60 2.76
C PRO A 248 8.79 7.31 4.12
N ASP A 249 9.82 8.13 4.34
CA ASP A 249 10.01 8.86 5.58
C ASP A 249 8.97 9.99 5.71
N ASP A 250 8.63 10.70 4.63
CA ASP A 250 7.55 11.70 4.62
C ASP A 250 6.21 11.09 5.06
N VAL A 251 5.91 9.87 4.59
CA VAL A 251 4.67 9.17 4.97
C VAL A 251 4.70 8.78 6.44
N GLN A 252 5.82 8.27 6.95
CA GLN A 252 5.95 7.92 8.36
C GLN A 252 5.80 9.14 9.28
N ILE A 253 6.39 10.28 8.91
CA ILE A 253 6.25 11.54 9.66
C ILE A 253 4.77 11.96 9.68
N ARG A 254 4.08 11.94 8.54
CA ARG A 254 2.65 12.32 8.48
C ARG A 254 1.76 11.39 9.29
N ILE A 255 2.04 10.09 9.33
CA ILE A 255 1.33 9.14 10.19
C ILE A 255 1.58 9.46 11.66
N ALA A 256 2.82 9.77 12.04
CA ALA A 256 3.15 10.15 13.40
C ALA A 256 2.40 11.43 13.82
N ASP A 257 2.44 12.47 12.99
CA ASP A 257 1.73 13.73 13.20
C ASP A 257 0.22 13.52 13.35
N ASP A 258 -0.39 12.69 12.48
CA ASP A 258 -1.81 12.36 12.54
C ASP A 258 -2.19 11.60 13.82
N VAL A 259 -1.33 10.68 14.28
CA VAL A 259 -1.51 9.96 15.54
C VAL A 259 -1.41 10.91 16.74
N GLU A 260 -0.41 11.79 16.77
CA GLU A 260 -0.25 12.80 17.81
C GLU A 260 -1.45 13.75 17.87
N ALA A 261 -1.92 14.25 16.72
CA ALA A 261 -3.11 15.09 16.64
C ALA A 261 -4.36 14.39 17.19
N ARG A 262 -4.54 13.09 16.89
CA ARG A 262 -5.64 12.28 17.43
C ARG A 262 -5.53 12.07 18.93
N ILE A 263 -4.33 11.86 19.47
CA ILE A 263 -4.10 11.75 20.92
C ILE A 263 -4.42 13.08 21.61
N ALA A 264 -3.89 14.20 21.08
CA ALA A 264 -4.14 15.53 21.62
C ALA A 264 -5.64 15.88 21.63
N ALA A 265 -6.35 15.58 20.54
CA ALA A 265 -7.80 15.78 20.46
C ALA A 265 -8.57 14.96 21.51
N ARG A 266 -8.17 13.70 21.75
CA ARG A 266 -8.76 12.86 22.81
C ARG A 266 -8.47 13.40 24.21
N MET A 267 -7.24 13.86 24.47
CA MET A 267 -6.88 14.47 25.76
C MET A 267 -7.66 15.75 26.03
N ALA A 268 -7.78 16.63 25.04
CA ALA A 268 -8.58 17.86 25.14
C ALA A 268 -10.07 17.55 25.39
N ALA A 269 -10.63 16.55 24.70
CA ALA A 269 -12.00 16.10 24.93
C ALA A 269 -12.21 15.57 26.37
N ASN A 270 -11.24 14.83 26.91
CA ASN A 270 -11.28 14.31 28.28
C ASN A 270 -11.15 15.42 29.33
N LEU A 271 -10.28 16.39 29.11
CA LEU A 271 -10.15 17.59 29.96
C LEU A 271 -11.46 18.39 29.99
N ASN A 272 -12.08 18.62 28.83
CA ASN A 272 -13.37 19.31 28.74
C ASN A 272 -14.52 18.54 29.43
N ARG A 273 -14.53 17.19 29.36
CA ARG A 273 -15.48 16.37 30.12
C ARG A 273 -15.25 16.45 31.62
N SER A 274 -13.99 16.44 32.06
CA SER A 274 -13.61 16.59 33.48
C SER A 274 -14.01 17.97 34.04
N ALA A 275 -13.81 19.04 33.26
CA ALA A 275 -14.24 20.39 33.61
C ALA A 275 -15.77 20.50 33.74
N LYS A 276 -16.54 19.93 32.80
CA LYS A 276 -18.02 19.89 32.88
C LYS A 276 -18.54 19.00 34.01
N GLY A 277 -17.84 17.92 34.35
CA GLY A 277 -18.19 17.04 35.47
C GLY A 277 -18.01 17.70 36.85
N LYS A 278 -17.00 18.55 37.02
CA LYS A 278 -16.79 19.32 38.25
C LYS A 278 -17.82 20.44 38.46
N SER A 279 -18.33 21.04 37.38
CA SER A 279 -19.37 22.08 37.45
C SER A 279 -20.75 21.57 37.92
N LYS A 280 -21.04 20.26 37.81
CA LYS A 280 -22.34 19.68 38.23
C LYS A 280 -22.38 19.18 39.68
N ARG A 281 -21.30 19.33 40.46
CA ARG A 281 -21.21 18.82 41.85
C ARG A 281 -21.34 19.89 42.94
N ALA A 282 -21.79 21.10 42.59
CA ALA A 282 -22.01 22.20 43.52
C ALA A 282 -23.51 22.51 43.67
N ASP A 283 -24.28 21.55 44.19
CA ASP A 283 -25.64 21.76 44.73
C ASP A 283 -25.86 20.72 45.86
N ILE A 284 -24.97 20.73 46.86
CA ILE A 284 -25.23 20.05 48.14
C ILE A 284 -25.85 21.11 49.05
N LYS A 285 -27.16 21.00 49.25
CA LYS A 285 -27.94 21.83 50.17
C LYS A 285 -27.38 21.68 51.60
N PRO A 286 -27.21 22.76 52.40
CA PRO A 286 -26.71 22.63 53.76
C PRO A 286 -27.70 21.84 54.62
N ILE A 287 -27.18 20.87 55.38
CA ILE A 287 -27.91 20.19 56.45
C ILE A 287 -28.18 21.23 57.53
N ARG A 288 -29.46 21.44 57.87
CA ARG A 288 -29.89 22.36 58.93
C ARG A 288 -29.49 21.82 60.31
N ASP A 289 -29.20 22.76 61.18
CA ASP A 289 -28.65 22.63 62.52
C ASP A 289 -29.42 21.66 63.43
N VAL A 290 -28.67 20.84 64.18
CA VAL A 290 -29.18 20.04 65.30
C VAL A 290 -28.92 20.84 66.58
N GLU A 291 -29.99 21.19 67.30
CA GLU A 291 -29.92 21.88 68.59
C GLU A 291 -29.20 21.04 69.67
N PRO A 292 -28.46 21.68 70.60
CA PRO A 292 -27.75 20.98 71.66
C PRO A 292 -28.67 20.63 72.84
N VAL A 293 -28.74 19.34 73.18
CA VAL A 293 -29.34 18.87 74.44
C VAL A 293 -28.34 19.12 75.58
N LYS A 294 -28.79 19.89 76.57
CA LYS A 294 -28.04 20.25 77.79
C LYS A 294 -27.70 19.03 78.63
N ALA A 295 -26.47 19.03 79.14
CA ALA A 295 -25.99 18.15 80.19
C ALA A 295 -26.63 18.50 81.56
N SER A 296 -27.00 17.47 82.32
CA SER A 296 -27.12 17.55 83.77
C SER A 296 -26.53 16.29 84.38
N MET A 297 -25.58 16.54 85.29
CA MET A 297 -24.77 15.60 86.05
C MET A 297 -25.58 14.64 86.92
N GLY A 298 -25.02 13.45 87.14
CA GLY A 298 -25.45 12.50 88.15
C GLY A 298 -24.47 11.33 88.25
N ILE A 299 -23.39 11.53 89.00
CA ILE A 299 -22.44 10.51 89.42
C ILE A 299 -23.12 9.60 90.45
N GLN A 300 -23.10 8.27 90.27
CA GLN A 300 -22.87 7.36 91.39
C GLN A 300 -22.32 6.00 90.92
N ILE A 301 -21.43 5.47 91.76
CA ILE A 301 -20.41 4.43 91.54
C ILE A 301 -20.96 3.05 92.02
N PRO A 302 -20.15 1.97 92.15
CA PRO A 302 -20.26 0.71 91.40
C PRO A 302 -20.78 -0.48 92.24
N GLY A 303 -20.96 -1.65 91.61
CA GLY A 303 -20.82 -2.92 92.32
C GLY A 303 -21.57 -4.11 91.72
N GLU A 304 -20.80 -5.21 91.60
CA GLU A 304 -21.15 -6.63 91.37
C GLU A 304 -21.55 -7.09 89.96
#